data_AF-A0A832X2Z4-F1
#
_entry.id   AF-A0A832X2Z4-F1
#
_cell.length_a   1.000
_cell.length_b   1.000
_cell.length_c   1.000
_cell.angle_alpha   90.00
_cell.angle_beta   90.00
_cell.angle_gamma   90.00
#
_symmetry.space_group_name_H-M   'P 1'
#
loop_
_entity.id
_entity.type
_entity.pdbx_description
1 polymer ?
#
loop_
_entity_poly.entity_id
_entity_poly.type
_entity_poly.pdbx_seq_one_letter_code
_entity_poly.pdbx_strand_id
1 'polypeptide(L)'
;RMYESYSKLYLELKEKAQLAAENREKTLEEVKTRMQSWRTVMQRLIDRVNLEYKRIMNQTLAAGEVRLANANDIELAGLEILVGFKGGKPVALDSHTQSGGERTTATMSFLLALQQHVMSPFRAVDEYDIHMDPKNREMIAQLLLSMIQEATAQYVVITPSQITFARENANIITVQNVEGKSVVKEVA
;
A
#
# COMPACT_ATOMS: atom_id res chain seq x y z
N ARG A 1 -66.24 -6.60 15.93
CA ARG A 1 -65.80 -5.87 14.72
C ARG A 1 -64.65 -4.90 15.00
N MET A 2 -64.83 -3.76 15.68
CA MET A 2 -63.72 -2.80 15.90
C MET A 2 -62.61 -3.40 16.78
N TYR A 3 -62.97 -4.01 17.91
CA TYR A 3 -62.03 -4.66 18.85
C TYR A 3 -61.24 -5.82 18.22
N GLU A 4 -61.90 -6.65 17.39
CA GLU A 4 -61.24 -7.74 16.65
C GLU A 4 -60.21 -7.20 15.63
N SER A 5 -60.53 -6.09 14.95
CA SER A 5 -59.58 -5.48 14.01
C SER A 5 -58.34 -4.92 14.72
N TYR A 6 -58.51 -4.30 15.88
CA TYR A 6 -57.41 -3.80 16.71
C TYR A 6 -56.56 -4.95 17.29
N SER A 7 -57.21 -6.02 17.75
CA SER A 7 -56.52 -7.21 18.25
C SER A 7 -55.69 -7.89 17.15
N LYS A 8 -56.26 -8.04 15.94
CA LYS A 8 -55.55 -8.59 14.79
C LYS A 8 -54.36 -7.71 14.37
N LEU A 9 -54.55 -6.39 14.28
CA LEU A 9 -53.48 -5.46 13.96
C LEU A 9 -52.36 -5.47 15.01
N TYR A 10 -52.71 -5.55 16.30
CA TYR A 10 -51.74 -5.67 17.38
C TYR A 10 -50.90 -6.95 17.26
N LEU A 11 -51.54 -8.09 16.98
CA LEU A 11 -50.84 -9.36 16.78
C LEU A 11 -49.91 -9.32 15.56
N GLU A 12 -50.37 -8.77 14.44
CA GLU A 12 -49.54 -8.59 13.22
C GLU A 12 -48.33 -7.68 13.47
N LEU A 13 -48.53 -6.56 14.20
CA LEU A 13 -47.43 -5.66 14.56
C LEU A 13 -46.43 -6.32 15.50
N LYS A 14 -46.91 -7.11 16.47
CA LYS A 14 -46.06 -7.86 17.40
C LYS A 14 -45.20 -8.89 16.65
N GLU A 15 -45.80 -9.62 15.71
CA GLU A 15 -45.09 -10.59 14.87
C GLU A 15 -44.05 -9.92 13.99
N LYS A 16 -44.40 -8.81 13.32
CA LYS A 16 -43.44 -8.02 12.53
C LYS A 16 -42.29 -7.47 13.36
N ALA A 17 -42.57 -6.97 14.57
CA ALA A 17 -41.54 -6.46 15.47
C ALA A 17 -40.59 -7.58 15.94
N GLN A 18 -41.13 -8.76 16.23
CA GLN A 18 -40.32 -9.92 16.60
C GLN A 18 -39.44 -10.38 15.43
N LEU A 19 -40.00 -10.52 14.23
CA LEU A 19 -39.25 -10.88 13.03
C LEU A 19 -38.17 -9.84 12.70
N ALA A 20 -38.46 -8.54 12.87
CA ALA A 20 -37.47 -7.48 12.68
C ALA A 20 -36.33 -7.57 13.71
N ALA A 21 -36.64 -7.90 14.97
CA ALA A 21 -35.63 -8.09 16.02
C ALA A 21 -34.72 -9.29 15.71
N GLU A 22 -35.30 -10.43 15.33
CA GLU A 22 -34.56 -11.63 14.94
C GLU A 22 -33.68 -11.39 13.71
N ASN A 23 -34.19 -10.69 12.69
CA ASN A 23 -33.41 -10.34 11.50
C ASN A 23 -32.26 -9.37 11.83
N ARG A 24 -32.50 -8.40 12.72
CA ARG A 24 -31.45 -7.49 13.20
C ARG A 24 -30.33 -8.26 13.89
N GLU A 25 -30.67 -9.20 14.79
CA GLU A 25 -29.69 -10.01 15.51
C GLU A 25 -28.84 -10.85 14.56
N LYS A 26 -29.47 -11.56 13.61
CA LYS A 26 -28.76 -12.33 12.57
C LYS A 26 -27.82 -11.44 11.74
N THR A 27 -28.31 -10.28 11.31
CA THR A 27 -27.50 -9.33 10.52
C THR A 27 -26.29 -8.83 11.30
N LEU A 28 -26.46 -8.52 12.60
CA LEU A 28 -25.36 -8.08 13.46
C LEU A 28 -24.27 -9.15 13.63
N GLU A 29 -24.66 -10.42 13.77
CA GLU A 29 -23.68 -11.51 13.89
C GLU A 29 -22.94 -11.77 12.57
N GLU A 30 -23.62 -11.65 11.44
CA GLU A 30 -22.98 -11.69 10.12
C GLU A 30 -21.96 -10.56 9.93
N VAL A 31 -22.34 -9.32 10.27
CA VAL A 31 -21.45 -8.15 10.20
C VAL A 31 -20.21 -8.38 11.06
N LYS A 32 -20.39 -8.84 12.30
CA LYS A 32 -19.28 -9.15 13.22
C LYS A 32 -18.33 -10.22 12.65
N THR A 33 -18.87 -11.28 12.07
CA THR A 33 -18.08 -12.37 11.46
C THR A 33 -17.25 -11.85 10.27
N ARG A 34 -17.87 -11.03 9.40
CA ARG A 34 -17.19 -10.42 8.26
C ARG A 34 -16.12 -9.43 8.70
N MET A 35 -16.40 -8.64 9.74
CA MET A 35 -15.47 -7.67 10.30
C MET A 35 -14.22 -8.35 10.89
N GLN A 36 -14.39 -9.46 11.60
CA GLN A 36 -13.26 -10.26 12.11
C GLN A 36 -12.41 -10.86 10.98
N SER A 37 -13.07 -11.35 9.93
CA SER A 37 -12.39 -11.88 8.75
C SER A 37 -11.57 -10.80 8.05
N TRP A 38 -12.19 -9.64 7.79
CA TRP A 38 -11.52 -8.48 7.21
C TRP A 38 -10.31 -8.05 8.04
N ARG A 39 -10.48 -7.89 9.36
CA ARG A 39 -9.39 -7.48 10.26
C ARG A 39 -8.22 -8.45 10.20
N THR A 40 -8.50 -9.75 10.20
CA THR A 40 -7.46 -10.79 10.15
C THR A 40 -6.67 -10.72 8.83
N VAL A 41 -7.37 -10.55 7.70
CA VAL A 41 -6.73 -10.44 6.38
C VAL A 41 -5.89 -9.16 6.29
N MET A 42 -6.46 -8.02 6.69
CA MET A 42 -5.77 -6.74 6.64
C MET A 42 -4.56 -6.71 7.56
N GLN A 43 -4.68 -7.19 8.81
CA GLN A 43 -3.56 -7.23 9.73
C GLN A 43 -2.41 -8.08 9.17
N ARG A 44 -2.71 -9.27 8.64
CA ARG A 44 -1.69 -10.14 8.03
C ARG A 44 -1.00 -9.50 6.85
N LEU A 45 -1.74 -8.75 6.01
CA LEU A 45 -1.17 -8.04 4.88
C LEU A 45 -0.24 -6.92 5.38
N ILE A 46 -0.73 -6.08 6.30
CA ILE A 46 0.05 -4.96 6.82
C ILE A 46 1.29 -5.42 7.60
N ASP A 47 1.21 -6.53 8.34
CA ASP A 47 2.37 -7.07 9.07
C ASP A 47 3.50 -7.48 8.11
N ARG A 48 3.14 -8.09 6.96
CA ARG A 48 4.13 -8.46 5.92
C ARG A 48 4.71 -7.23 5.24
N VAL A 49 3.86 -6.28 4.86
CA VAL A 49 4.30 -5.00 4.27
C VAL A 49 5.19 -4.24 5.24
N ASN A 50 4.87 -4.23 6.53
CA ASN A 50 5.66 -3.56 7.57
C ASN A 50 7.05 -4.17 7.73
N LEU A 51 7.16 -5.50 7.64
CA LEU A 51 8.45 -6.19 7.70
C LEU A 51 9.37 -5.74 6.55
N GLU A 52 8.85 -5.75 5.33
CA GLU A 52 9.59 -5.33 4.14
C GLU A 52 9.89 -3.83 4.17
N TYR A 53 8.91 -3.00 4.57
CA TYR A 53 9.11 -1.57 4.72
C TYR A 53 10.23 -1.25 5.72
N LYS A 54 10.25 -1.93 6.87
CA LYS A 54 11.33 -1.81 7.85
C LYS A 54 12.68 -2.21 7.27
N ARG A 55 12.74 -3.33 6.53
CA ARG A 55 13.96 -3.79 5.86
C ARG A 55 14.49 -2.72 4.90
N ILE A 56 13.63 -2.18 4.05
CA ILE A 56 13.96 -1.16 3.05
C ILE A 56 14.43 0.13 3.74
N MET A 57 13.67 0.63 4.71
CA MET A 57 13.99 1.87 5.42
C MET A 57 15.32 1.76 6.18
N ASN A 58 15.59 0.62 6.83
CA ASN A 58 16.84 0.39 7.55
C ASN A 58 18.06 0.43 6.63
N GLN A 59 17.93 -0.06 5.40
CA GLN A 59 19.00 0.08 4.41
C GLN A 59 19.26 1.57 4.14
N THR A 60 18.22 2.39 3.98
CA THR A 60 18.35 3.85 3.79
C THR A 60 18.78 4.65 5.03
N LEU A 61 19.28 3.99 6.09
CA LEU A 61 19.65 4.61 7.38
C LEU A 61 18.48 5.37 8.04
N ALA A 62 17.25 4.93 7.77
CA ALA A 62 16.03 5.46 8.32
C ALA A 62 15.24 4.38 9.06
N ALA A 63 14.39 4.78 9.99
CA ALA A 63 13.44 3.91 10.65
C ALA A 63 12.07 4.08 10.01
N GLY A 64 11.35 2.99 9.82
CA GLY A 64 10.00 2.99 9.28
C GLY A 64 9.08 2.07 10.07
N GLU A 65 7.80 2.38 10.10
CA GLU A 65 6.77 1.47 10.57
C GLU A 65 5.47 1.71 9.80
N VAL A 66 4.80 0.64 9.40
CA VAL A 66 3.45 0.70 8.83
C VAL A 66 2.52 -0.08 9.74
N ARG A 67 1.38 0.52 10.10
CA ARG A 67 0.39 -0.13 10.93
C ARG A 67 -1.03 0.23 10.53
N LEU A 68 -1.95 -0.68 10.88
CA LEU A 68 -3.38 -0.48 10.72
C LEU A 68 -3.93 0.23 11.96
N ALA A 69 -4.39 1.47 11.81
CA ALA A 69 -5.05 2.24 12.85
C ALA A 69 -6.54 1.92 12.90
N ASN A 70 -7.14 2.00 14.09
CA ASN A 70 -8.59 1.83 14.33
C ASN A 70 -9.20 0.56 13.72
N ALA A 71 -8.48 -0.56 13.68
CA ALA A 71 -8.93 -1.82 13.07
C ALA A 71 -10.20 -2.46 13.70
N ASN A 72 -10.74 -1.87 14.77
CA ASN A 72 -11.98 -2.29 15.41
C ASN A 72 -13.23 -1.66 14.77
N ASP A 73 -13.08 -0.65 13.91
CA ASP A 73 -14.15 0.00 13.18
C ASP A 73 -13.68 0.22 11.74
N ILE A 74 -14.35 -0.42 10.78
CA ILE A 74 -13.95 -0.35 9.37
C ILE A 74 -14.12 1.06 8.79
N GLU A 75 -15.04 1.86 9.33
CA GLU A 75 -15.28 3.23 8.86
C GLU A 75 -14.20 4.20 9.36
N LEU A 76 -13.61 3.91 10.52
CA LEU A 76 -12.52 4.69 11.11
C LEU A 76 -11.14 4.10 10.82
N ALA A 77 -11.09 2.90 10.24
CA ALA A 77 -9.85 2.20 9.95
C ALA A 77 -8.98 3.01 8.98
N GLY A 78 -7.69 3.10 9.32
CA GLY A 78 -6.74 3.90 8.55
C GLY A 78 -5.39 3.20 8.45
N LEU A 79 -4.62 3.63 7.46
CA LEU A 79 -3.22 3.23 7.32
C LEU A 79 -2.33 4.34 7.90
N GLU A 80 -1.49 3.98 8.85
CA GLU A 80 -0.47 4.90 9.37
C GLU A 80 0.91 4.45 8.90
N ILE A 81 1.61 5.37 8.22
CA ILE A 81 3.01 5.22 7.83
C ILE A 81 3.83 6.13 8.73
N LEU A 82 4.76 5.56 9.48
CA LEU A 82 5.66 6.27 10.37
C LEU A 82 7.08 6.23 9.83
N VAL A 83 7.82 7.32 10.04
CA VAL A 83 9.16 7.54 9.53
C VAL A 83 10.03 8.26 10.56
N GLY A 84 11.28 7.80 10.68
CA GLY A 84 12.30 8.42 11.52
C GLY A 84 13.60 8.54 10.74
N PHE A 85 14.04 9.75 10.49
CA PHE A 85 15.34 10.02 9.84
C PHE A 85 16.36 10.49 10.87
N LYS A 86 17.66 10.30 10.58
CA LYS A 86 18.78 10.79 11.41
C LYS A 86 18.75 10.34 12.88
N GLY A 87 18.25 9.13 13.13
CA GLY A 87 18.12 8.56 14.49
C GLY A 87 16.96 9.13 15.32
N GLY A 88 16.08 9.94 14.72
CA GLY A 88 14.85 10.41 15.36
C GLY A 88 13.84 9.28 15.57
N LYS A 89 12.95 9.44 16.56
CA LYS A 89 11.83 8.53 16.77
C LYS A 89 10.88 8.57 15.56
N PRO A 90 10.34 7.43 15.10
CA PRO A 90 9.36 7.43 14.02
C PRO A 90 8.12 8.25 14.37
N VAL A 91 7.79 9.21 13.49
CA VAL A 91 6.58 10.03 13.55
C VAL A 91 5.72 9.77 12.32
N ALA A 92 4.43 10.08 12.38
CA ALA A 92 3.56 9.95 11.22
C ALA A 92 4.14 10.73 10.02
N LEU A 93 4.13 10.10 8.84
CA LEU A 93 4.56 10.70 7.60
C LEU A 93 3.66 11.90 7.30
N ASP A 94 4.22 13.10 7.39
CA ASP A 94 3.51 14.36 7.24
C ASP A 94 4.37 15.39 6.50
N SER A 95 3.70 16.20 5.69
CA SER A 95 4.30 17.26 4.90
C SER A 95 4.99 18.34 5.73
N HIS A 96 4.60 18.52 6.99
CA HIS A 96 5.18 19.53 7.88
C HIS A 96 6.41 19.06 8.65
N THR A 97 6.64 17.75 8.75
CA THR A 97 7.69 17.18 9.61
C THR A 97 8.86 16.58 8.84
N GLN A 98 8.64 16.13 7.59
CA GLN A 98 9.71 15.61 6.73
C GLN A 98 10.04 16.54 5.57
N SER A 99 11.31 16.55 5.16
CA SER A 99 11.72 17.19 3.91
C SER A 99 11.12 16.47 2.69
N GLY A 100 11.11 17.15 1.54
CA GLY A 100 10.58 16.56 0.30
C GLY A 100 11.27 15.25 -0.11
N GLY A 101 12.59 15.16 0.06
CA GLY A 101 13.36 13.95 -0.24
C GLY A 101 13.07 12.81 0.73
N GLU A 102 12.96 13.10 2.03
CA GLU A 102 12.60 12.12 3.06
C GLU A 102 11.19 11.56 2.83
N ARG A 103 10.24 12.42 2.49
CA ARG A 103 8.86 12.01 2.19
C ARG A 103 8.78 11.13 0.95
N THR A 104 9.52 11.49 -0.09
CA THR A 104 9.61 10.70 -1.34
C THR A 104 10.23 9.33 -1.07
N THR A 105 11.34 9.30 -0.32
CA THR A 105 12.03 8.04 0.05
C THR A 105 11.08 7.13 0.83
N ALA A 106 10.40 7.65 1.85
CA ALA A 106 9.45 6.88 2.63
C ALA A 106 8.28 6.34 1.79
N THR A 107 7.70 7.18 0.93
CA THR A 107 6.57 6.80 0.08
C THR A 107 6.99 5.70 -0.90
N MET A 108 8.15 5.85 -1.54
CA MET A 108 8.65 4.85 -2.49
C MET A 108 9.04 3.55 -1.79
N SER A 109 9.67 3.61 -0.62
CA SER A 109 9.94 2.43 0.19
C SER A 109 8.67 1.66 0.54
N PHE A 110 7.57 2.36 0.83
CA PHE A 110 6.28 1.76 1.10
C PHE A 110 5.67 1.10 -0.16
N LEU A 111 5.73 1.79 -1.31
CA LEU A 111 5.25 1.24 -2.57
C LEU A 111 6.04 -0.01 -3.00
N LEU A 112 7.36 -0.01 -2.81
CA LEU A 112 8.21 -1.18 -3.07
C LEU A 112 7.85 -2.35 -2.14
N ALA A 113 7.65 -2.10 -0.84
CA ALA A 113 7.18 -3.13 0.10
C ALA A 113 5.83 -3.73 -0.32
N LEU A 114 4.91 -2.91 -0.86
CA LEU A 114 3.64 -3.38 -1.41
C LEU A 114 3.79 -4.22 -2.68
N GLN A 115 4.77 -3.90 -3.54
CA GLN A 115 4.93 -4.60 -4.81
C GLN A 115 5.17 -6.11 -4.67
N GLN A 116 5.79 -6.56 -3.57
CA GLN A 116 5.99 -7.99 -3.31
C GLN A 116 4.67 -8.77 -3.15
N HIS A 117 3.57 -8.07 -2.84
CA HIS A 117 2.24 -8.68 -2.69
C HIS A 117 1.35 -8.55 -3.94
N VAL A 118 1.79 -7.81 -4.96
CA VAL A 118 1.03 -7.66 -6.20
C VAL A 118 1.26 -8.90 -7.06
N MET A 119 0.23 -9.71 -7.31
CA MET A 119 0.33 -10.85 -8.23
C MET A 119 0.16 -10.38 -9.68
N SER A 120 1.26 -10.04 -10.34
CA SER A 120 1.29 -9.75 -11.77
C SER A 120 2.53 -10.37 -12.42
N PRO A 121 2.40 -11.04 -13.59
CA PRO A 121 3.55 -11.58 -14.32
C PRO A 121 4.42 -10.48 -14.94
N PHE A 122 3.89 -9.26 -15.06
CA PHE A 122 4.57 -8.10 -15.63
C PHE A 122 4.30 -6.85 -14.77
N ARG A 123 5.34 -6.09 -14.45
CA ARG A 123 5.25 -4.88 -13.62
C ARG A 123 6.00 -3.73 -14.29
N ALA A 124 5.39 -2.55 -14.30
CA ALA A 124 6.01 -1.32 -14.75
C ALA A 124 6.17 -0.36 -13.58
N VAL A 125 7.35 0.24 -13.44
CA VAL A 125 7.65 1.28 -12.45
C VAL A 125 8.10 2.51 -13.21
N ASP A 126 7.33 3.58 -13.12
CA ASP A 126 7.63 4.83 -13.80
C ASP A 126 8.04 5.91 -12.79
N GLU A 127 8.99 6.75 -13.19
CA GLU A 127 9.40 7.96 -12.45
C GLU A 127 9.72 7.74 -10.95
N TYR A 128 10.26 6.56 -10.60
CA TYR A 128 10.46 6.14 -9.20
C TYR A 128 11.41 7.03 -8.40
N ASP A 129 12.23 7.82 -9.08
CA ASP A 129 13.36 8.55 -8.52
C ASP A 129 13.18 10.08 -8.57
N ILE A 130 12.02 10.58 -9.02
CA ILE A 130 11.76 12.02 -9.08
C ILE A 130 11.69 12.58 -7.65
N HIS A 131 12.37 13.70 -7.43
CA HIS A 131 12.52 14.38 -6.13
C HIS A 131 13.40 13.65 -5.11
N MET A 132 14.13 12.61 -5.51
CA MET A 132 15.18 11.99 -4.69
C MET A 132 16.53 12.65 -4.92
N ASP A 133 17.31 12.77 -3.86
CA ASP A 133 18.72 13.11 -3.97
C ASP A 133 19.51 11.95 -4.63
N PRO A 134 20.72 12.19 -5.18
CA PRO A 134 21.49 11.16 -5.86
C PRO A 134 21.77 9.92 -5.02
N LYS A 135 22.01 10.10 -3.72
CA LYS A 135 22.33 9.01 -2.79
C LYS A 135 21.12 8.08 -2.58
N ASN A 136 19.95 8.63 -2.28
CA ASN A 136 18.74 7.83 -2.08
C ASN A 136 18.27 7.19 -3.40
N ARG A 137 18.42 7.88 -4.53
CA ARG A 137 18.12 7.32 -5.86
C ARG A 137 18.94 6.06 -6.14
N GLU A 138 20.27 6.14 -6.00
CA GLU A 138 21.14 4.99 -6.26
C GLU A 138 20.81 3.82 -5.34
N MET A 139 20.54 4.12 -4.07
CA MET A 139 20.15 3.14 -3.07
C MET A 139 18.82 2.44 -3.39
N ILE A 140 17.76 3.20 -3.67
CA ILE A 140 16.45 2.65 -4.03
C ILE A 140 16.55 1.83 -5.31
N ALA A 141 17.39 2.25 -6.25
CA ALA A 141 17.56 1.52 -7.48
C ALA A 141 18.28 0.18 -7.30
N GLN A 142 19.33 0.12 -6.47
CA GLN A 142 19.97 -1.15 -6.09
C GLN A 142 18.98 -2.10 -5.41
N LEU A 143 18.14 -1.54 -4.53
CA LEU A 143 17.12 -2.30 -3.83
C LEU A 143 16.09 -2.87 -4.81
N LEU A 144 15.58 -2.04 -5.71
CA LEU A 144 14.66 -2.43 -6.78
C LEU A 144 15.28 -3.54 -7.64
N LEU A 145 16.55 -3.42 -8.04
CA LEU A 145 17.24 -4.48 -8.78
C LEU A 145 17.34 -5.79 -7.98
N SER A 146 17.68 -5.74 -6.69
CA SER A 146 17.72 -6.95 -5.85
C SER A 146 16.36 -7.64 -5.77
N MET A 147 15.28 -6.86 -5.64
CA MET A 147 13.91 -7.39 -5.61
C MET A 147 13.51 -8.00 -6.94
N ILE A 148 13.96 -7.44 -8.06
CA ILE A 148 13.69 -7.96 -9.40
C ILE A 148 14.44 -9.28 -9.63
N GLN A 149 15.69 -9.38 -9.18
CA GLN A 149 16.49 -10.60 -9.34
C GLN A 149 15.89 -11.80 -8.61
N GLU A 150 15.26 -11.57 -7.46
CA GLU A 150 14.56 -12.61 -6.69
C GLU A 150 13.12 -12.86 -7.18
N ALA A 151 12.59 -11.99 -8.04
CA ALA A 151 11.21 -12.08 -8.53
C ALA A 151 11.09 -13.00 -9.76
N THR A 152 9.95 -13.69 -9.85
CA THR A 152 9.58 -14.49 -11.02
C THR A 152 8.89 -13.70 -12.12
N ALA A 153 8.65 -12.40 -11.92
CA ALA A 153 7.92 -11.55 -12.85
C ALA A 153 8.88 -10.68 -13.68
N GLN A 154 8.42 -10.25 -14.85
CA GLN A 154 9.13 -9.29 -15.69
C GLN A 154 8.90 -7.86 -15.21
N TYR A 155 9.95 -7.04 -15.24
CA TYR A 155 9.90 -5.64 -14.83
C TYR A 155 10.32 -4.70 -15.97
N VAL A 156 9.61 -3.59 -16.10
CA VAL A 156 10.01 -2.44 -16.90
C VAL A 156 10.14 -1.25 -15.96
N VAL A 157 11.32 -0.66 -15.92
CA VAL A 157 11.61 0.49 -15.05
C VAL A 157 11.92 1.67 -15.96
N ILE A 158 11.18 2.76 -15.76
CA ILE A 158 11.30 3.99 -16.52
C ILE A 158 11.81 5.06 -15.56
N THR A 159 12.88 5.73 -15.95
CA THR A 159 13.46 6.82 -15.17
C THR A 159 14.04 7.87 -16.13
N PRO A 160 13.85 9.17 -15.84
CA PRO A 160 14.52 10.23 -16.59
C PRO A 160 16.00 10.37 -16.19
N SER A 161 16.44 9.73 -15.10
CA SER A 161 17.81 9.83 -14.62
C SER A 161 18.77 8.92 -15.37
N GLN A 162 20.04 9.34 -15.39
CA GLN A 162 21.11 8.50 -15.88
C GLN A 162 21.29 7.27 -14.98
N ILE A 163 21.27 6.09 -15.59
CA ILE A 163 21.49 4.81 -14.89
C ILE A 163 23.00 4.57 -14.80
N THR A 164 23.54 4.52 -13.58
CA THR A 164 24.98 4.34 -13.33
C THR A 164 25.36 2.91 -12.89
N PHE A 165 24.39 2.07 -12.53
CA PHE A 165 24.62 0.86 -11.71
C PHE A 165 24.17 -0.46 -12.35
N ALA A 166 23.60 -0.47 -13.57
CA ALA A 166 22.83 -1.63 -14.08
C ALA A 166 23.40 -2.31 -15.34
N ARG A 167 24.73 -2.43 -15.49
CA ARG A 167 25.29 -3.03 -16.71
C ARG A 167 25.20 -4.56 -16.79
N GLU A 168 25.12 -5.26 -15.67
CA GLU A 168 25.33 -6.72 -15.71
C GLU A 168 24.05 -7.58 -15.75
N ASN A 169 22.86 -7.03 -15.51
CA ASN A 169 21.62 -7.84 -15.37
C ASN A 169 20.33 -7.18 -15.89
N ALA A 170 20.43 -6.14 -16.72
CA ALA A 170 19.26 -5.44 -17.25
C ALA A 170 19.49 -4.99 -18.70
N ASN A 171 18.46 -5.10 -19.54
CA ASN A 171 18.46 -4.50 -20.88
C ASN A 171 18.15 -3.01 -20.72
N ILE A 172 19.07 -2.14 -21.14
CA ILE A 172 18.91 -0.69 -21.03
C ILE A 172 18.42 -0.14 -22.36
N ILE A 173 17.20 0.39 -22.36
CA ILE A 173 16.61 1.06 -23.52
C ILE A 173 16.64 2.57 -23.27
N THR A 174 17.27 3.32 -24.17
CA THR A 174 17.29 4.77 -24.15
C THR A 174 16.34 5.33 -25.20
N VAL A 175 15.58 6.35 -24.81
CA VAL A 175 14.68 7.09 -25.69
C VAL A 175 15.12 8.54 -25.70
N GLN A 176 15.43 9.08 -26.88
CA GLN A 176 15.90 10.45 -27.06
C GLN A 176 15.02 11.19 -28.07
N ASN A 177 14.71 12.46 -27.80
CA ASN A 177 14.07 13.32 -28.78
C ASN A 177 15.16 13.91 -29.71
N VAL A 178 15.10 13.57 -30.99
CA VAL A 178 15.99 14.09 -32.03
C VAL A 178 15.11 14.74 -33.09
N GLU A 179 15.21 16.07 -33.24
CA GLU A 179 14.44 16.85 -34.21
C GLU A 179 12.92 16.63 -34.12
N GLY A 180 12.38 16.50 -32.91
CA GLY A 180 10.95 16.28 -32.68
C GLY A 180 10.48 14.83 -32.88
N LYS A 181 11.40 13.89 -33.16
CA LYS A 181 11.10 12.45 -33.26
C LYS A 181 11.73 11.70 -32.09
N SER A 182 11.00 10.74 -31.54
CA SER A 182 11.52 9.82 -30.52
C SER A 182 12.37 8.73 -31.19
N VAL A 183 13.66 8.73 -30.89
CA VAL A 183 14.64 7.73 -31.35
C VAL A 183 14.94 6.78 -30.19
N VAL A 184 14.78 5.48 -30.44
CA VAL A 184 15.02 4.43 -29.44
C VAL A 184 16.35 3.73 -29.75
N LYS A 185 17.18 3.52 -28.73
CA LYS A 185 18.44 2.77 -28.83
C LYS A 185 18.61 1.86 -27.62
N GLU A 186 19.02 0.62 -27.88
CA GLU A 186 19.49 -0.29 -26.85
C GLU A 186 20.96 0.03 -26.53
N VAL A 187 21.28 0.14 -25.24
CA VAL A 187 22.64 0.36 -24.76
C VAL A 187 23.21 -1.01 -24.42
N ALA A 188 24.17 -1.45 -25.24
CA ALA A 188 24.97 -2.66 -25.02
C ALA A 188 26.00 -2.48 -23.90
#